data_AF-A0A151F085-F1
#
_entry.id   AF-A0A151F085-F1
#
_cell.length_a   1.000
_cell.length_b   1.000
_cell.length_c   1.000
_cell.angle_alpha   90.00
_cell.angle_beta   90.00
_cell.angle_gamma   90.00
#
_symmetry.space_group_name_H-M   'P 1'
#
loop_
_entity.id
_entity.type
_entity.pdbx_description
1 polymer ?
#
loop_
_entity_poly.entity_id
_entity_poly.type
_entity_poly.pdbx_seq_one_letter_code
_entity_poly.pdbx_strand_id
1 'polypeptide(L)'
;MKETDIKREMKETDIKREMKETDIKREMKETEVYALDVIRDPIDRFLFSRWRNYFAVLLVLFSMQVAASLVSGTLTTIDIDSLPHEMVDALKDDIVLLPTAGDLSFFCAYLVAIGLFFLMRRFFSYIPQAFRTLYENGIFRKKKDSKEKILTDYNNSLKEFENRINGNRIYVPSFSLYFILILNFLFHIEQIDELNILIWNDIHFFPLNWTVLIIVASLMWFMVGIFIWKMYCVISFMKRLAQQYEFALNPYNPDGFGGFKPLGQLWLSIGLIIIPILLFYVNLFIFYRFFGLPYLLFQKYYDLVIIISYTIGIVVLLVYPMQEYHNIVEGKRTELLKNIKIRIDRPWERLEKRLLSGKGMHLPKKSAEQLGQISEIVSKIQNVPSWPFTPSEKISIFLSVIVPWIAEIVGRLVQNFP
;
A
#
# COMPACT_ATOMS: atom_id res chain seq x y z
N MET A 1 40.83 57.58 15.09
CA MET A 1 39.57 56.94 14.66
C MET A 1 38.51 57.27 15.69
N LYS A 2 37.38 57.87 15.28
CA LYS A 2 36.30 58.20 16.22
C LYS A 2 35.50 56.94 16.52
N GLU A 3 34.99 56.79 17.73
CA GLU A 3 34.18 55.64 18.18
C GLU A 3 32.99 55.34 17.22
N THR A 4 32.49 56.37 16.55
CA THR A 4 31.45 56.29 15.52
C THR A 4 31.85 55.50 14.28
N ASP A 5 33.12 55.51 13.89
CA ASP A 5 33.61 54.81 12.70
C ASP A 5 33.74 53.31 12.95
N ILE A 6 34.21 52.93 14.15
CA ILE A 6 34.30 51.53 14.59
C ILE A 6 32.90 50.90 14.68
N LYS A 7 31.90 51.64 15.20
CA LYS A 7 30.51 51.15 15.26
C LYS A 7 29.89 50.96 13.88
N ARG A 8 30.28 51.76 12.87
CA ARG A 8 29.83 51.58 11.48
C ARG A 8 30.46 50.35 10.82
N GLU A 9 31.78 50.17 10.95
CA GLU A 9 32.46 49.01 10.38
C GLU A 9 31.97 47.68 11.00
N MET A 10 31.76 47.63 12.33
CA MET A 10 31.18 46.45 12.96
C MET A 10 29.80 46.13 12.41
N LYS A 11 28.90 47.13 12.32
CA LYS A 11 27.54 46.93 11.80
C LYS A 11 27.54 46.47 10.33
N GLU A 12 28.44 47.00 9.51
CA GLU A 12 28.55 46.56 8.10
C GLU A 12 29.09 45.14 7.97
N THR A 13 30.01 44.74 8.86
CA THR A 13 30.56 43.38 8.89
C THR A 13 29.51 42.36 9.34
N ASP A 14 28.68 42.71 10.32
CA ASP A 14 27.59 41.85 10.80
C ASP A 14 26.51 41.66 9.71
N ILE A 15 26.12 42.73 9.01
CA ILE A 15 25.17 42.64 7.88
C ILE A 15 25.72 41.75 6.75
N LYS A 16 27.01 41.88 6.40
CA LYS A 16 27.64 41.02 5.38
C LYS A 16 27.68 39.55 5.81
N ARG A 17 27.87 39.26 7.10
CA ARG A 17 27.80 37.90 7.65
C ARG A 17 26.39 37.34 7.60
N GLU A 18 25.37 38.11 7.99
CA GLU A 18 23.97 37.68 7.92
C GLU A 18 23.51 37.42 6.49
N MET A 19 23.90 38.28 5.53
CA MET A 19 23.61 38.07 4.11
C MET A 19 24.28 36.78 3.60
N LYS A 20 25.57 36.58 3.90
CA LYS A 20 26.29 35.38 3.48
C LYS A 20 25.74 34.11 4.10
N GLU A 21 25.35 34.11 5.38
CA GLU A 21 24.68 32.98 6.00
C GLU A 21 23.32 32.68 5.37
N THR A 22 22.56 33.73 5.02
CA THR A 22 21.25 33.57 4.38
C THR A 22 21.39 32.99 2.98
N ASP A 23 22.41 33.41 2.22
CA ASP A 23 22.71 32.88 0.89
C ASP A 23 23.20 31.43 0.96
N ILE A 24 24.11 31.10 1.91
CA ILE A 24 24.54 29.71 2.12
C ILE A 24 23.36 28.82 2.53
N LYS A 25 22.48 29.28 3.43
CA LYS A 25 21.28 28.52 3.81
C LYS A 25 20.32 28.34 2.62
N ARG A 26 20.20 29.34 1.73
CA ARG A 26 19.41 29.22 0.50
C ARG A 26 20.03 28.22 -0.48
N GLU A 27 21.34 28.29 -0.72
CA GLU A 27 22.06 27.35 -1.58
C GLU A 27 22.00 25.92 -1.04
N MET A 28 22.17 25.72 0.27
CA MET A 28 22.02 24.41 0.90
C MET A 28 20.58 23.88 0.75
N LYS A 29 19.58 24.74 0.92
CA LYS A 29 18.17 24.36 0.73
C LYS A 29 17.82 24.05 -0.72
N GLU A 30 18.55 24.62 -1.69
CA GLU A 30 18.45 24.24 -3.11
C GLU A 30 19.08 22.88 -3.42
N THR A 31 19.94 22.34 -2.56
CA THR A 31 20.60 21.04 -2.76
C THR A 31 19.88 19.86 -2.11
N GLU A 32 18.87 20.12 -1.28
CA GLU A 32 18.12 19.07 -0.61
C GLU A 32 16.85 18.66 -1.39
N VAL A 33 16.56 17.35 -1.35
CA VAL A 33 15.30 16.81 -1.87
C VAL A 33 14.16 17.33 -1.00
N TYR A 34 13.11 17.82 -1.64
CA TYR A 34 11.91 18.31 -0.98
C TYR A 34 11.34 17.27 -0.01
N ALA A 35 11.21 17.65 1.26
CA ALA A 35 10.68 16.79 2.31
C ALA A 35 9.16 16.63 2.14
N LEU A 36 8.77 15.58 1.41
CA LEU A 36 7.38 15.25 1.13
C LEU A 36 6.59 14.91 2.41
N ASP A 37 5.49 15.63 2.68
CA ASP A 37 4.55 15.29 3.76
C ASP A 37 3.26 14.65 3.21
N VAL A 38 3.16 13.33 3.32
CA VAL A 38 1.99 12.56 2.85
C VAL A 38 0.83 12.58 3.85
N ILE A 39 1.04 13.05 5.08
CA ILE A 39 0.07 13.02 6.17
C ILE A 39 -0.17 14.45 6.67
N ARG A 40 -0.42 15.36 5.71
CA ARG A 40 -0.62 16.78 5.99
C ARG A 40 -2.08 17.11 6.31
N ASP A 41 -3.00 16.38 5.70
CA ASP A 41 -4.44 16.54 5.91
C ASP A 41 -4.82 16.39 7.39
N PRO A 42 -5.73 17.21 7.97
CA PRO A 42 -6.07 17.13 9.39
C PRO A 42 -6.60 15.77 9.84
N ILE A 43 -7.40 15.10 9.00
CA ILE A 43 -7.98 13.78 9.32
C ILE A 43 -6.88 12.72 9.24
N ASP A 44 -6.08 12.74 8.17
CA ASP A 44 -4.94 11.83 8.06
C ASP A 44 -3.95 12.02 9.22
N ARG A 45 -3.69 13.27 9.59
CA ARG A 45 -2.79 13.60 10.70
C ARG A 45 -3.37 13.13 12.01
N PHE A 46 -4.66 13.32 12.26
CA PHE A 46 -5.31 12.84 13.47
C PHE A 46 -5.22 11.30 13.58
N LEU A 47 -5.52 10.60 12.48
CA LEU A 47 -5.60 9.14 12.46
C LEU A 47 -4.21 8.49 12.40
N PHE A 48 -3.33 8.91 11.49
CA PHE A 48 -2.09 8.20 11.17
C PHE A 48 -0.82 8.78 11.81
N SER A 49 -0.81 10.04 12.29
CA SER A 49 0.42 10.63 12.85
C SER A 49 0.88 9.94 14.14
N ARG A 50 -0.07 9.57 15.01
CA ARG A 50 0.18 8.95 16.30
C ARG A 50 -0.66 7.70 16.44
N TRP A 51 -0.02 6.54 16.48
CA TRP A 51 -0.71 5.26 16.71
C TRP A 51 -1.60 5.31 17.95
N ARG A 52 -1.17 6.00 19.01
CA ARG A 52 -1.94 6.19 20.24
C ARG A 52 -3.35 6.74 19.99
N ASN A 53 -3.53 7.65 19.03
CA ASN A 53 -4.85 8.24 18.75
C ASN A 53 -5.79 7.20 18.15
N TYR A 54 -5.34 6.48 17.12
CA TYR A 54 -6.14 5.45 16.48
C TYR A 54 -6.50 4.31 17.45
N PHE A 55 -5.51 3.83 18.22
CA PHE A 55 -5.76 2.82 19.24
C PHE A 55 -6.69 3.32 20.34
N ALA A 56 -6.62 4.59 20.75
CA ALA A 56 -7.57 5.16 21.70
C ALA A 56 -8.99 5.18 21.13
N VAL A 57 -9.16 5.57 19.86
CA VAL A 57 -10.48 5.52 19.19
C VAL A 57 -11.02 4.09 19.13
N LEU A 58 -10.20 3.13 18.67
CA LEU A 58 -10.61 1.72 18.65
C LEU A 58 -10.93 1.18 20.04
N LEU A 59 -10.13 1.54 21.07
CA LEU A 59 -10.36 1.11 22.44
C LEU A 59 -11.67 1.68 22.99
N VAL A 60 -12.00 2.94 22.69
CA VAL A 60 -13.26 3.56 23.06
C VAL A 60 -14.43 2.84 22.39
N LEU A 61 -14.34 2.57 21.08
CA LEU A 61 -15.39 1.84 20.35
C LEU A 61 -15.56 0.41 20.87
N PHE A 62 -14.45 -0.29 21.10
CA PHE A 62 -14.42 -1.62 21.71
C PHE A 62 -15.08 -1.62 23.09
N SER A 63 -14.68 -0.67 23.96
CA SER A 63 -15.23 -0.56 25.32
C SER A 63 -16.71 -0.21 25.31
N MET A 64 -17.13 0.67 24.39
CA MET A 64 -18.54 1.01 24.20
C MET A 64 -19.35 -0.21 23.75
N GLN A 65 -18.81 -1.03 22.84
CA GLN A 65 -19.47 -2.25 22.38
C GLN A 65 -19.54 -3.34 23.45
N VAL A 66 -18.47 -3.51 24.25
CA VAL A 66 -18.48 -4.43 25.40
C VAL A 66 -19.49 -3.96 26.45
N ALA A 67 -19.50 -2.67 26.79
CA ALA A 67 -20.47 -2.10 27.73
C ALA A 67 -21.90 -2.26 27.22
N ALA A 68 -22.15 -1.96 25.94
CA ALA A 68 -23.43 -2.18 25.30
C ALA A 68 -23.87 -3.65 25.41
N SER A 69 -22.97 -4.59 25.15
CA SER A 69 -23.21 -6.03 25.27
C SER A 69 -23.46 -6.51 26.70
N LEU A 70 -22.81 -5.89 27.70
CA LEU A 70 -23.06 -6.16 29.12
C LEU A 70 -24.45 -5.68 29.55
N VAL A 71 -24.79 -4.45 29.17
CA VAL A 71 -26.08 -3.84 29.54
C VAL A 71 -27.23 -4.56 28.85
N SER A 72 -27.06 -5.02 27.60
CA SER A 72 -28.06 -5.78 26.86
C SER A 72 -28.18 -7.24 27.29
N GLY A 73 -27.30 -7.74 28.17
CA GLY A 73 -27.25 -9.17 28.52
C GLY A 73 -26.82 -10.08 27.36
N THR A 74 -26.40 -9.54 26.21
CA THR A 74 -26.02 -10.32 25.02
C THR A 74 -24.57 -10.81 25.07
N LEU A 75 -23.95 -10.83 26.25
CA LEU A 75 -22.54 -11.15 26.40
C LEU A 75 -22.25 -12.65 26.42
N THR A 76 -23.20 -13.47 26.89
CA THR A 76 -22.94 -14.87 27.26
C THR A 76 -23.74 -15.88 26.47
N THR A 77 -25.03 -15.64 26.20
CA THR A 77 -25.90 -16.52 25.41
C THR A 77 -27.18 -15.76 25.08
N ILE A 78 -27.64 -15.81 23.83
CA ILE A 78 -29.05 -15.56 23.54
C ILE A 78 -29.77 -16.82 24.03
N ASP A 79 -30.65 -16.71 25.02
CA ASP A 79 -31.40 -17.84 25.55
C ASP A 79 -32.48 -18.26 24.55
N ILE A 80 -32.06 -18.96 23.49
CA ILE A 80 -32.92 -19.46 22.42
C ILE A 80 -33.89 -20.51 22.99
N ASP A 81 -33.52 -21.19 24.07
CA ASP A 81 -34.34 -22.21 24.72
C ASP A 81 -35.59 -21.62 25.40
N SER A 82 -35.60 -20.31 25.65
CA SER A 82 -36.77 -19.58 26.16
C SER A 82 -37.78 -19.19 25.07
N LEU A 83 -37.43 -19.32 23.79
CA LEU A 83 -38.32 -18.99 22.67
C LEU A 83 -39.21 -20.18 22.29
N PRO A 84 -40.47 -19.96 21.87
CA PRO A 84 -41.34 -21.02 21.37
C PRO A 84 -40.66 -21.81 20.23
N HIS A 85 -40.83 -23.13 20.19
CA HIS A 85 -40.17 -23.99 19.19
C HIS A 85 -40.42 -23.54 17.73
N GLU A 86 -41.64 -23.09 17.42
CA GLU A 86 -42.00 -22.56 16.09
C GLU A 86 -41.24 -21.27 15.75
N MET A 87 -40.99 -20.42 16.75
CA MET A 87 -40.12 -19.26 16.59
C MET A 87 -38.68 -19.70 16.43
N VAL A 88 -38.17 -20.65 17.21
CA VAL A 88 -36.79 -21.15 17.08
C VAL A 88 -36.52 -21.72 15.70
N ASP A 89 -37.46 -22.46 15.11
CA ASP A 89 -37.29 -23.04 13.78
C ASP A 89 -37.39 -21.97 12.67
N ALA A 90 -38.30 -21.00 12.77
CA ALA A 90 -38.32 -19.85 11.87
C ALA A 90 -37.07 -18.95 12.02
N LEU A 91 -36.57 -18.81 13.24
CA LEU A 91 -35.39 -18.01 13.58
C LEU A 91 -34.08 -18.68 13.14
N LYS A 92 -34.01 -20.01 13.09
CA LYS A 92 -32.87 -20.76 12.53
C LYS A 92 -32.71 -20.54 11.03
N ASP A 93 -33.82 -20.34 10.33
CA ASP A 93 -33.81 -20.17 8.88
C ASP A 93 -33.59 -18.70 8.46
N ASP A 94 -33.87 -17.71 9.35
CA ASP A 94 -33.88 -16.28 8.99
C ASP A 94 -33.09 -15.29 9.90
N ILE A 95 -32.68 -15.59 11.15
CA ILE A 95 -31.91 -14.61 11.97
C ILE A 95 -30.41 -14.54 11.65
N VAL A 96 -29.95 -13.38 11.19
CA VAL A 96 -28.54 -13.01 11.23
C VAL A 96 -28.07 -12.67 12.67
N LEU A 97 -27.59 -13.67 13.44
CA LEU A 97 -26.84 -13.54 14.70
C LEU A 97 -25.48 -12.86 14.53
N LEU A 98 -25.37 -11.59 14.92
CA LEU A 98 -24.09 -10.90 14.92
C LEU A 98 -23.10 -11.41 15.97
N PRO A 99 -21.80 -11.17 15.74
CA PRO A 99 -20.76 -11.41 16.73
C PRO A 99 -21.08 -10.72 18.06
N THR A 100 -21.39 -11.51 19.06
CA THR A 100 -21.42 -11.11 20.46
C THR A 100 -19.99 -10.90 20.96
N ALA A 101 -19.84 -10.22 22.10
CA ALA A 101 -18.52 -10.06 22.72
C ALA A 101 -17.89 -11.42 23.15
N GLY A 102 -18.68 -12.49 23.24
CA GLY A 102 -18.18 -13.85 23.45
C GLY A 102 -17.62 -14.50 22.17
N ASP A 103 -17.95 -13.98 20.99
CA ASP A 103 -17.58 -14.56 19.72
C ASP A 103 -16.17 -14.15 19.27
N LEU A 104 -15.42 -15.10 18.72
CA LEU A 104 -14.09 -14.82 18.18
C LEU A 104 -14.12 -13.78 17.04
N SER A 105 -15.21 -13.70 16.29
CA SER A 105 -15.43 -12.75 15.18
C SER A 105 -15.34 -11.32 15.63
N PHE A 106 -15.89 -11.03 16.80
CA PHE A 106 -15.86 -9.72 17.41
C PHE A 106 -14.41 -9.26 17.56
N PHE A 107 -13.57 -10.07 18.22
CA PHE A 107 -12.15 -9.76 18.39
C PHE A 107 -11.39 -9.71 17.06
N CYS A 108 -11.69 -10.63 16.15
CA CYS A 108 -11.08 -10.65 14.81
C CYS A 108 -11.33 -9.36 14.05
N ALA A 109 -12.54 -8.77 14.11
CA ALA A 109 -12.84 -7.52 13.43
C ALA A 109 -11.94 -6.37 13.91
N TYR A 110 -11.77 -6.22 15.23
CA TYR A 110 -10.86 -5.22 15.80
C TYR A 110 -9.39 -5.51 15.49
N LEU A 111 -8.96 -6.77 15.53
CA LEU A 111 -7.60 -7.16 15.15
C LEU A 111 -7.29 -6.84 13.69
N VAL A 112 -8.25 -7.07 12.79
CA VAL A 112 -8.13 -6.69 11.38
C VAL A 112 -8.06 -5.17 11.23
N ALA A 113 -8.87 -4.40 11.95
CA ALA A 113 -8.79 -2.94 11.97
C ALA A 113 -7.41 -2.45 12.42
N ILE A 114 -6.83 -3.08 13.45
CA ILE A 114 -5.49 -2.77 13.95
C ILE A 114 -4.42 -3.10 12.89
N GLY A 115 -4.48 -4.30 12.31
CA GLY A 115 -3.55 -4.75 11.28
C GLY A 115 -3.58 -3.86 10.03
N LEU A 116 -4.78 -3.51 9.57
CA LEU A 116 -4.99 -2.62 8.43
C LEU A 116 -4.37 -1.24 8.68
N PHE A 117 -4.63 -0.64 9.84
CA PHE A 117 -4.06 0.65 10.21
C PHE A 117 -2.53 0.62 10.28
N PHE A 118 -1.97 -0.42 10.90
CA PHE A 118 -0.52 -0.58 10.99
C PHE A 118 0.14 -0.60 9.60
N LEU A 119 -0.45 -1.35 8.67
CA LEU A 119 0.06 -1.45 7.30
C LEU A 119 -0.11 -0.15 6.51
N MET A 120 -1.25 0.53 6.62
CA MET A 120 -1.47 1.85 6.01
C MET A 120 -0.46 2.87 6.51
N ARG A 121 -0.23 2.93 7.82
CA ARG A 121 0.75 3.84 8.43
C ARG A 121 2.16 3.55 7.93
N ARG A 122 2.55 2.26 7.88
CA ARG A 122 3.84 1.85 7.32
C ARG A 122 3.98 2.32 5.88
N PHE A 123 2.97 2.10 5.04
CA PHE A 123 2.96 2.57 3.65
C PHE A 123 3.13 4.09 3.55
N PHE A 124 2.36 4.88 4.32
CA PHE A 124 2.46 6.35 4.26
C PHE A 124 3.82 6.88 4.73
N SER A 125 4.39 6.27 5.78
CA SER A 125 5.73 6.63 6.24
C SER A 125 6.84 6.29 5.22
N TYR A 126 6.58 5.28 4.39
CA TYR A 126 7.56 4.78 3.45
C TYR A 126 7.58 5.56 2.12
N ILE A 127 6.48 6.20 1.74
CA ILE A 127 6.39 6.99 0.49
C ILE A 127 7.49 8.07 0.40
N PRO A 128 7.67 8.98 1.38
CA PRO A 128 8.71 10.02 1.29
C PRO A 128 10.12 9.43 1.21
N GLN A 129 10.37 8.38 2.01
CA GLN A 129 11.66 7.70 2.04
C GLN A 129 11.96 7.06 0.69
N ALA A 130 10.99 6.38 0.08
CA ALA A 130 11.17 5.73 -1.22
C ALA A 130 11.57 6.73 -2.31
N PHE A 131 10.87 7.86 -2.40
CA PHE A 131 11.17 8.90 -3.40
C PHE A 131 12.53 9.55 -3.18
N ARG A 132 12.86 9.87 -1.92
CA ARG A 132 14.18 10.40 -1.56
C ARG A 132 15.30 9.43 -1.93
N THR A 133 15.17 8.16 -1.56
CA THR A 133 16.20 7.14 -1.86
C THR A 133 16.33 6.87 -3.36
N LEU A 134 15.24 6.90 -4.13
CA LEU A 134 15.32 6.78 -5.59
C LEU A 134 16.13 7.94 -6.22
N TYR A 135 15.94 9.15 -5.71
CA TYR A 135 16.72 10.31 -6.14
C TYR A 135 18.20 10.20 -5.73
N GLU A 136 18.48 9.91 -4.46
CA GLU A 136 19.84 9.74 -3.93
C GLU A 136 20.61 8.60 -4.63
N ASN A 137 19.91 7.53 -5.04
CA ASN A 137 20.48 6.44 -5.84
C ASN A 137 20.80 6.83 -7.29
N GLY A 138 20.45 8.05 -7.72
CA GLY A 138 20.66 8.53 -9.09
C GLY A 138 19.80 7.82 -10.13
N ILE A 139 18.63 7.29 -9.73
CA ILE A 139 17.71 6.59 -10.64
C ILE A 139 17.10 7.57 -11.64
N PHE A 140 16.82 8.81 -11.24
CA PHE A 140 16.24 9.81 -12.14
C PHE A 140 17.35 10.57 -12.89
N ARG A 141 17.38 10.44 -14.21
CA ARG A 141 18.20 11.25 -15.10
C ARG A 141 17.32 12.12 -15.99
N LYS A 142 17.81 13.30 -16.35
CA LYS A 142 17.08 14.16 -17.28
C LYS A 142 17.17 13.61 -18.70
N LYS A 143 16.05 13.68 -19.42
CA LYS A 143 16.09 13.58 -20.89
C LYS A 143 16.88 14.78 -21.43
N LYS A 144 17.73 14.55 -22.44
CA LYS A 144 18.84 15.41 -22.89
C LYS A 144 18.53 16.89 -23.18
N ASP A 145 17.27 17.30 -23.28
CA ASP A 145 16.89 18.59 -23.89
C ASP A 145 16.57 19.74 -22.92
N SER A 146 16.64 19.56 -21.60
CA SER A 146 16.24 20.63 -20.67
C SER A 146 17.40 21.18 -19.84
N LYS A 147 17.64 22.49 -19.94
CA LYS A 147 18.69 23.24 -19.23
C LYS A 147 18.43 23.42 -17.72
N GLU A 148 17.23 23.12 -17.24
CA GLU A 148 16.84 23.32 -15.83
C GLU A 148 17.58 22.36 -14.87
N LYS A 149 17.80 22.75 -13.62
CA LYS A 149 18.41 21.85 -12.61
C LYS A 149 17.44 20.69 -12.34
N ILE A 150 17.91 19.43 -12.48
CA ILE A 150 17.10 18.20 -12.26
C ILE A 150 16.41 18.23 -10.89
N LEU A 151 17.13 18.69 -9.87
CA LEU A 151 16.62 18.76 -8.50
C LEU A 151 15.44 19.73 -8.36
N THR A 152 15.49 20.89 -9.00
CA THR A 152 14.42 21.89 -8.93
C THR A 152 13.14 21.36 -9.57
N ASP A 153 13.24 20.74 -10.75
CA ASP A 153 12.11 20.11 -11.45
C ASP A 153 11.54 18.92 -10.65
N TYR A 154 12.41 18.10 -10.06
CA TYR A 154 12.00 16.99 -9.21
C TYR A 154 11.29 17.47 -7.93
N ASN A 155 11.82 18.50 -7.26
CA ASN A 155 11.22 19.10 -6.07
C ASN A 155 9.86 19.75 -6.40
N ASN A 156 9.71 20.39 -7.56
CA ASN A 156 8.43 20.91 -8.04
C ASN A 156 7.42 19.78 -8.26
N SER A 157 7.87 18.67 -8.87
CA SER A 157 7.05 17.47 -9.07
C SER A 157 6.61 16.83 -7.75
N LEU A 158 7.50 16.75 -6.74
CA LEU A 158 7.16 16.28 -5.40
C LEU A 158 6.18 17.21 -4.68
N LYS A 159 6.31 18.53 -4.83
CA LYS A 159 5.38 19.50 -4.26
C LYS A 159 3.98 19.39 -4.88
N GLU A 160 3.90 19.22 -6.19
CA GLU A 160 2.63 18.97 -6.88
C GLU A 160 2.01 17.64 -6.42
N PHE A 161 2.83 16.61 -6.25
CA PHE A 161 2.40 15.33 -5.70
C PHE A 161 1.86 15.48 -4.27
N GLU A 162 2.53 16.23 -3.40
CA GLU A 162 2.06 16.54 -2.04
C GLU A 162 0.67 17.19 -2.05
N ASN A 163 0.49 18.20 -2.92
CA ASN A 163 -0.78 18.90 -3.03
C ASN A 163 -1.90 17.98 -3.52
N ARG A 164 -1.58 17.02 -4.41
CA ARG A 164 -2.56 16.07 -4.94
C ARG A 164 -2.91 14.97 -3.94
N ILE A 165 -1.91 14.41 -3.24
CA ILE A 165 -2.12 13.31 -2.28
C ILE A 165 -2.82 13.77 -1.00
N ASN A 166 -2.74 15.06 -0.66
CA ASN A 166 -3.44 15.69 0.48
C ASN A 166 -4.61 16.59 0.04
N GLY A 167 -5.02 16.56 -1.23
CA GLY A 167 -6.11 17.40 -1.71
C GLY A 167 -7.49 16.89 -1.27
N ASN A 168 -8.50 17.78 -1.23
CA ASN A 168 -9.87 17.48 -0.76
C ASN A 168 -10.55 16.30 -1.47
N ARG A 169 -10.07 15.90 -2.66
CA ARG A 169 -10.59 14.73 -3.40
C ARG A 169 -10.27 13.40 -2.73
N ILE A 170 -9.39 13.39 -1.72
CA ILE A 170 -9.08 12.23 -0.89
C ILE A 170 -10.33 11.58 -0.29
N TYR A 171 -11.33 12.38 0.06
CA TYR A 171 -12.53 11.89 0.74
C TYR A 171 -13.58 11.31 -0.20
N VAL A 172 -13.45 11.49 -1.53
CA VAL A 172 -14.43 10.96 -2.49
C VAL A 172 -14.53 9.43 -2.40
N PRO A 173 -13.45 8.65 -2.59
CA PRO A 173 -13.54 7.19 -2.44
C PRO A 173 -13.88 6.76 -1.01
N SER A 174 -13.43 7.51 0.00
CA SER A 174 -13.71 7.24 1.42
C SER A 174 -15.20 7.33 1.74
N PHE A 175 -15.84 8.44 1.36
CA PHE A 175 -17.27 8.62 1.56
C PHE A 175 -18.08 7.67 0.68
N SER A 176 -17.66 7.40 -0.56
CA SER A 176 -18.34 6.41 -1.41
C SER A 176 -18.37 5.02 -0.74
N LEU A 177 -17.24 4.52 -0.24
CA LEU A 177 -17.19 3.21 0.44
C LEU A 177 -17.96 3.22 1.77
N TYR A 178 -17.85 4.30 2.53
CA TYR A 178 -18.61 4.52 3.76
C TYR A 178 -20.12 4.45 3.52
N PHE A 179 -20.64 5.20 2.53
CA PHE A 179 -22.06 5.22 2.20
C PHE A 179 -22.54 3.91 1.57
N ILE A 180 -21.74 3.27 0.72
CA ILE A 180 -22.09 1.95 0.17
C ILE A 180 -22.32 0.94 1.29
N LEU A 181 -21.46 0.94 2.31
CA LEU A 181 -21.62 0.05 3.46
C LEU A 181 -22.90 0.35 4.24
N ILE A 182 -23.17 1.64 4.53
CA ILE A 182 -24.39 2.05 5.24
C ILE A 182 -25.64 1.72 4.43
N LEU A 183 -25.65 1.98 3.12
CA LEU A 183 -26.78 1.65 2.25
C LEU A 183 -26.99 0.14 2.19
N ASN A 184 -25.91 -0.64 1.99
CA ASN A 184 -25.98 -2.09 2.04
C ASN A 184 -26.61 -2.57 3.34
N PHE A 185 -26.19 -1.99 4.47
CA PHE A 185 -26.77 -2.27 5.76
C PHE A 185 -28.27 -1.94 5.85
N LEU A 186 -28.67 -0.73 5.46
CA LEU A 186 -30.06 -0.27 5.50
C LEU A 186 -30.99 -1.15 4.63
N PHE A 187 -30.55 -1.55 3.43
CA PHE A 187 -31.34 -2.43 2.55
C PHE A 187 -31.59 -3.82 3.16
N HIS A 188 -30.67 -4.31 3.99
CA HIS A 188 -30.84 -5.62 4.64
C HIS A 188 -31.66 -5.55 5.93
N ILE A 189 -31.76 -4.37 6.58
CA ILE A 189 -32.68 -4.20 7.71
C ILE A 189 -34.13 -4.34 7.24
N GLU A 190 -34.50 -3.74 6.11
CA GLU A 190 -35.89 -3.69 5.62
C GLU A 190 -36.48 -5.08 5.34
N GLN A 191 -35.65 -6.04 4.90
CA GLN A 191 -36.09 -7.42 4.65
C GLN A 191 -36.44 -8.19 5.93
N ILE A 192 -35.90 -7.78 7.08
CA ILE A 192 -36.15 -8.43 8.37
C ILE A 192 -37.53 -8.04 8.93
N ASP A 193 -38.02 -6.85 8.59
CA ASP A 193 -39.32 -6.34 9.05
C ASP A 193 -40.51 -7.05 8.40
N GLU A 194 -40.37 -7.47 7.14
CA GLU A 194 -41.44 -8.14 6.38
C GLU A 194 -41.81 -9.52 6.92
N LEU A 195 -40.93 -10.14 7.72
CA LEU A 195 -41.16 -11.47 8.27
C LEU A 195 -42.20 -11.48 9.42
N ASN A 196 -42.56 -10.33 10.02
CA ASN A 196 -43.46 -10.25 11.20
C ASN A 196 -43.02 -11.10 12.42
N ILE A 197 -41.80 -11.65 12.42
CA ILE A 197 -41.26 -12.49 13.51
C ILE A 197 -40.66 -11.61 14.63
N LEU A 198 -40.33 -10.34 14.35
CA LEU A 198 -39.77 -9.44 15.36
C LEU A 198 -40.85 -8.82 16.25
N ILE A 199 -40.93 -9.31 17.50
CA ILE A 199 -41.49 -8.54 18.60
C ILE A 199 -40.46 -7.47 18.98
N TRP A 200 -40.63 -6.29 18.38
CA TRP A 200 -39.84 -5.07 18.60
C TRP A 200 -39.79 -4.54 20.06
N ASN A 201 -40.32 -5.25 21.06
CA ASN A 201 -40.45 -4.70 22.41
C ASN A 201 -39.13 -4.61 23.20
N ASP A 202 -38.01 -5.10 22.67
CA ASP A 202 -36.67 -4.86 23.25
C ASP A 202 -35.75 -3.98 22.35
N ILE A 203 -36.36 -3.07 21.59
CA ILE A 203 -35.74 -2.00 20.77
C ILE A 203 -34.66 -1.18 21.50
N HIS A 204 -34.58 -1.22 22.83
CA HIS A 204 -33.66 -0.35 23.58
C HIS A 204 -32.22 -0.89 23.60
N PHE A 205 -31.99 -2.18 23.32
CA PHE A 205 -30.68 -2.83 23.50
C PHE A 205 -30.03 -3.35 22.22
N PHE A 206 -30.82 -3.70 21.20
CA PHE A 206 -30.32 -4.13 19.90
C PHE A 206 -29.68 -3.03 19.02
N PRO A 207 -30.13 -1.74 19.00
CA PRO A 207 -29.57 -0.76 18.08
C PRO A 207 -28.16 -0.31 18.47
N LEU A 208 -27.78 -0.31 19.75
CA LEU A 208 -26.51 0.27 20.17
C LEU A 208 -25.31 -0.58 19.71
N ASN A 209 -25.37 -1.90 19.90
CA ASN A 209 -24.31 -2.83 19.45
C ASN A 209 -24.14 -2.80 17.93
N TRP A 210 -25.26 -2.83 17.19
CA TRP A 210 -25.25 -2.70 15.73
C TRP A 210 -24.71 -1.34 15.29
N THR A 211 -25.17 -0.25 15.91
CA THR A 211 -24.69 1.11 15.60
C THR A 211 -23.19 1.21 15.80
N VAL A 212 -22.65 0.69 16.92
CA VAL A 212 -21.20 0.70 17.17
C VAL A 212 -20.45 -0.13 16.13
N LEU A 213 -20.92 -1.35 15.82
CA LEU A 213 -20.27 -2.18 14.81
C LEU A 213 -20.30 -1.55 13.42
N ILE A 214 -21.44 -0.99 12.99
CA ILE A 214 -21.57 -0.26 11.72
C ILE A 214 -20.63 0.93 11.72
N ILE A 215 -20.53 1.69 12.82
CA ILE A 215 -19.60 2.82 12.92
C ILE A 215 -18.16 2.32 12.75
N VAL A 216 -17.76 1.25 13.45
CA VAL A 216 -16.40 0.66 13.33
C VAL A 216 -16.14 0.21 11.90
N ALA A 217 -17.05 -0.57 11.30
CA ALA A 217 -16.90 -1.07 9.95
C ALA A 217 -16.88 0.06 8.92
N SER A 218 -17.76 1.06 9.07
CA SER A 218 -17.82 2.24 8.18
C SER A 218 -16.54 3.06 8.29
N LEU A 219 -15.99 3.24 9.50
CA LEU A 219 -14.69 3.88 9.71
C LEU A 219 -13.56 3.09 9.05
N MET A 220 -13.56 1.76 9.12
CA MET A 220 -12.57 0.94 8.41
C MET A 220 -12.66 1.14 6.89
N TRP A 221 -13.87 1.12 6.31
CA TRP A 221 -14.08 1.34 4.88
C TRP A 221 -13.74 2.76 4.42
N PHE A 222 -14.00 3.75 5.27
CA PHE A 222 -13.55 5.13 5.06
C PHE A 222 -12.02 5.20 4.95
N MET A 223 -11.30 4.51 5.83
CA MET A 223 -9.82 4.41 5.82
C MET A 223 -9.30 3.68 4.57
N VAL A 224 -9.98 2.61 4.15
CA VAL A 224 -9.67 1.92 2.89
C VAL A 224 -9.81 2.89 1.70
N GLY A 225 -10.83 3.74 1.68
CA GLY A 225 -10.98 4.75 0.63
C GLY A 225 -9.85 5.79 0.62
N ILE A 226 -9.40 6.25 1.79
CA ILE A 226 -8.24 7.15 1.91
C ILE A 226 -7.01 6.49 1.29
N PHE A 227 -6.80 5.23 1.64
CA PHE A 227 -5.68 4.45 1.13
C PHE A 227 -5.76 4.27 -0.40
N ILE A 228 -6.93 3.93 -0.95
CA ILE A 228 -7.14 3.80 -2.40
C ILE A 228 -6.78 5.10 -3.11
N TRP A 229 -7.21 6.25 -2.59
CA TRP A 229 -6.84 7.55 -3.15
C TRP A 229 -5.33 7.78 -3.17
N LYS A 230 -4.66 7.57 -2.02
CA LYS A 230 -3.22 7.81 -1.90
C LYS A 230 -2.42 6.85 -2.78
N MET A 231 -2.83 5.58 -2.86
CA MET A 231 -2.25 4.60 -3.78
C MET A 231 -2.41 5.03 -5.24
N TYR A 232 -3.61 5.47 -5.64
CA TYR A 232 -3.84 6.02 -6.99
C TYR A 232 -2.91 7.22 -7.27
N CYS A 233 -2.73 8.12 -6.31
CA CYS A 233 -1.82 9.25 -6.45
C CYS A 233 -0.36 8.78 -6.65
N VAL A 234 0.11 7.81 -5.86
CA VAL A 234 1.45 7.21 -6.01
C VAL A 234 1.63 6.60 -7.40
N ILE A 235 0.66 5.80 -7.88
CA ILE A 235 0.71 5.19 -9.22
C ILE A 235 0.74 6.27 -10.31
N SER A 236 -0.14 7.27 -10.21
CA SER A 236 -0.19 8.36 -11.18
C SER A 236 1.10 9.18 -11.18
N PHE A 237 1.70 9.41 -10.02
CA PHE A 237 2.95 10.15 -9.91
C PHE A 237 4.13 9.34 -10.46
N MET A 238 4.22 8.04 -10.17
CA MET A 238 5.22 7.16 -10.74
C MET A 238 5.19 7.12 -12.27
N LYS A 239 3.99 7.03 -12.86
CA LYS A 239 3.81 7.10 -14.32
C LYS A 239 4.31 8.42 -14.91
N ARG A 240 4.00 9.54 -14.23
CA ARG A 240 4.48 10.85 -14.64
C ARG A 240 6.01 10.93 -14.56
N LEU A 241 6.62 10.41 -13.49
CA LEU A 241 8.07 10.35 -13.37
C LEU A 241 8.68 9.52 -14.52
N ALA A 242 8.08 8.37 -14.88
CA ALA A 242 8.48 7.55 -16.04
C ALA A 242 8.45 8.32 -17.37
N GLN A 243 7.51 9.25 -17.52
CA GLN A 243 7.39 10.07 -18.72
C GLN A 243 8.40 11.24 -18.73
N GLN A 244 8.69 11.84 -17.57
CA GLN A 244 9.53 13.04 -17.46
C GLN A 244 11.02 12.71 -17.35
N TYR A 245 11.37 11.63 -16.66
CA TYR A 245 12.75 11.26 -16.36
C TYR A 245 13.16 9.98 -17.11
N GLU A 246 14.45 9.89 -17.43
CA GLU A 246 15.06 8.64 -17.84
C GLU A 246 15.50 7.87 -16.59
N PHE A 247 14.98 6.64 -16.45
CA PHE A 247 15.33 5.78 -15.33
C PHE A 247 16.70 5.13 -15.60
N ALA A 248 17.65 5.31 -14.70
CA ALA A 248 18.97 4.71 -14.80
C ALA A 248 19.06 3.48 -13.91
N LEU A 249 19.53 2.38 -14.49
CA LEU A 249 19.88 1.19 -13.73
C LEU A 249 21.33 1.30 -13.25
N ASN A 250 21.57 1.12 -11.94
CA ASN A 250 22.90 1.11 -11.35
C ASN A 250 23.28 -0.29 -10.86
N PRO A 251 23.96 -1.13 -11.67
CA PRO A 251 24.24 -2.53 -11.34
C PRO A 251 25.14 -2.74 -10.12
N TYR A 252 25.81 -1.68 -9.67
CA TYR A 252 26.70 -1.70 -8.50
C TYR A 252 26.02 -1.22 -7.22
N ASN A 253 24.72 -0.88 -7.27
CA ASN A 253 23.99 -0.56 -6.06
C ASN A 253 23.99 -1.78 -5.12
N PRO A 254 24.33 -1.61 -3.82
CA PRO A 254 24.37 -2.72 -2.87
C PRO A 254 23.00 -3.38 -2.63
N ASP A 255 21.90 -2.79 -3.11
CA ASP A 255 20.57 -3.33 -2.95
C ASP A 255 20.31 -4.62 -3.75
N GLY A 256 21.07 -4.89 -4.81
CA GLY A 256 20.87 -6.01 -5.74
C GLY A 256 19.72 -5.83 -6.74
N PHE A 257 19.00 -4.69 -6.68
CA PHE A 257 17.91 -4.31 -7.59
C PHE A 257 18.29 -3.15 -8.50
N GLY A 258 19.59 -2.82 -8.53
CA GLY A 258 20.12 -1.74 -9.34
C GLY A 258 19.69 -0.35 -8.89
N GLY A 259 19.35 -0.19 -7.60
CA GLY A 259 18.87 1.03 -6.96
C GLY A 259 17.35 1.22 -6.99
N PHE A 260 16.60 0.27 -7.56
CA PHE A 260 15.14 0.28 -7.64
C PHE A 260 14.43 -0.40 -6.47
N LYS A 261 15.16 -0.99 -5.52
CA LYS A 261 14.57 -1.63 -4.33
C LYS A 261 13.54 -0.75 -3.61
N PRO A 262 13.72 0.58 -3.49
CA PRO A 262 12.75 1.39 -2.77
C PRO A 262 11.36 1.38 -3.43
N LEU A 263 11.33 1.36 -4.76
CA LEU A 263 10.10 1.28 -5.53
C LEU A 263 9.44 -0.10 -5.39
N GLY A 264 10.22 -1.17 -5.35
CA GLY A 264 9.71 -2.51 -5.11
C GLY A 264 9.05 -2.67 -3.74
N GLN A 265 9.69 -2.14 -2.70
CA GLN A 265 9.13 -2.12 -1.35
C GLN A 265 7.85 -1.27 -1.25
N LEU A 266 7.73 -0.21 -2.07
CA LEU A 266 6.52 0.60 -2.14
C LEU A 266 5.35 -0.22 -2.70
N TRP A 267 5.58 -0.95 -3.80
CA TRP A 267 4.59 -1.86 -4.38
C TRP A 267 4.25 -3.04 -3.47
N LEU A 268 5.24 -3.60 -2.78
CA LEU A 268 4.99 -4.65 -1.78
C LEU A 268 4.12 -4.13 -0.64
N SER A 269 4.38 -2.91 -0.15
CA SER A 269 3.58 -2.30 0.91
C SER A 269 2.13 -2.08 0.48
N ILE A 270 1.89 -1.73 -0.79
CA ILE A 270 0.55 -1.69 -1.37
C ILE A 270 -0.09 -3.08 -1.35
N GLY A 271 0.64 -4.12 -1.79
CA GLY A 271 0.15 -5.49 -1.80
C GLY A 271 -0.16 -6.06 -0.40
N LEU A 272 0.62 -5.70 0.62
CA LEU A 272 0.39 -6.17 1.99
C LEU A 272 -0.93 -5.65 2.58
N ILE A 273 -1.41 -4.47 2.17
CA ILE A 273 -2.66 -3.88 2.68
C ILE A 273 -3.89 -4.63 2.17
N ILE A 274 -3.76 -5.35 1.06
CA ILE A 274 -4.79 -6.23 0.53
C ILE A 274 -5.03 -7.41 1.51
N ILE A 275 -4.00 -7.86 2.24
CA ILE A 275 -4.10 -9.03 3.12
C ILE A 275 -5.11 -8.81 4.27
N PRO A 276 -5.12 -7.71 5.05
CA PRO A 276 -6.15 -7.50 6.06
C PRO A 276 -7.56 -7.37 5.50
N ILE A 277 -7.73 -6.72 4.34
CA ILE A 277 -9.04 -6.63 3.66
C ILE A 277 -9.53 -8.05 3.36
N LEU A 278 -8.62 -8.91 2.94
CA LEU A 278 -8.92 -10.30 2.70
C LEU A 278 -9.21 -11.09 3.97
N LEU A 279 -8.41 -10.92 5.01
CA LEU A 279 -8.64 -11.56 6.29
C LEU A 279 -9.97 -11.13 6.88
N PHE A 280 -10.40 -9.89 6.68
CA PHE A 280 -11.74 -9.44 7.05
C PHE A 280 -12.81 -10.29 6.35
N TYR A 281 -12.69 -10.45 5.04
CA TYR A 281 -13.64 -11.21 4.24
C TYR A 281 -13.63 -12.71 4.58
N VAL A 282 -12.45 -13.31 4.71
CA VAL A 282 -12.30 -14.73 5.10
C VAL A 282 -12.85 -14.96 6.51
N ASN A 283 -12.63 -14.03 7.44
CA ASN A 283 -13.26 -14.09 8.76
C ASN A 283 -14.78 -14.04 8.59
N LEU A 284 -15.33 -13.01 7.94
CA LEU A 284 -16.78 -12.92 7.71
C LEU A 284 -17.35 -14.21 7.13
N PHE A 285 -16.71 -14.76 6.09
CA PHE A 285 -17.11 -16.03 5.46
C PHE A 285 -17.07 -17.23 6.42
N ILE A 286 -15.96 -17.45 7.13
CA ILE A 286 -15.83 -18.52 8.13
C ILE A 286 -16.91 -18.35 9.20
N PHE A 287 -17.17 -17.13 9.65
CA PHE A 287 -18.17 -16.86 10.67
C PHE A 287 -19.59 -17.12 10.16
N TYR A 288 -19.94 -16.63 8.98
CA TYR A 288 -21.21 -16.94 8.32
C TYR A 288 -21.43 -18.46 8.19
N ARG A 289 -20.36 -19.20 7.90
CA ARG A 289 -20.43 -20.65 7.68
C ARG A 289 -20.54 -21.47 8.98
N PHE A 290 -19.70 -21.21 9.97
CA PHE A 290 -19.58 -22.08 11.15
C PHE A 290 -20.57 -21.75 12.27
N PHE A 291 -21.09 -20.52 12.31
CA PHE A 291 -21.99 -20.07 13.39
C PHE A 291 -23.46 -20.03 12.98
N GLY A 292 -23.81 -20.65 11.85
CA GLY A 292 -25.21 -20.87 11.46
C GLY A 292 -25.98 -19.59 11.13
N LEU A 293 -25.28 -18.54 10.72
CA LEU A 293 -25.90 -17.33 10.22
C LEU A 293 -26.66 -17.66 8.92
N PRO A 294 -27.98 -17.42 8.86
CA PRO A 294 -28.80 -17.80 7.74
C PRO A 294 -28.30 -17.12 6.48
N TYR A 295 -28.03 -17.99 5.52
CA TYR A 295 -27.59 -17.62 4.21
C TYR A 295 -28.74 -16.89 3.52
N LEU A 296 -28.64 -15.57 3.38
CA LEU A 296 -29.50 -14.84 2.45
C LEU A 296 -29.49 -15.58 1.11
N LEU A 297 -30.66 -15.81 0.51
CA LEU A 297 -30.82 -16.57 -0.75
C LEU A 297 -29.86 -16.11 -1.87
N PHE A 298 -29.43 -14.85 -1.83
CA PHE A 298 -28.51 -14.26 -2.80
C PHE A 298 -27.04 -14.16 -2.35
N GLN A 299 -26.71 -14.49 -1.09
CA GLN A 299 -25.36 -14.37 -0.52
C GLN A 299 -24.31 -15.11 -1.37
N LYS A 300 -24.64 -16.32 -1.88
CA LYS A 300 -23.74 -17.11 -2.73
C LYS A 300 -23.29 -16.38 -4.00
N TYR A 301 -24.15 -15.52 -4.54
CA TYR A 301 -23.83 -14.69 -5.69
C TYR A 301 -23.03 -13.45 -5.26
N TYR A 302 -23.39 -12.83 -4.13
CA TYR A 302 -22.63 -11.71 -3.57
C TYR A 302 -21.19 -12.10 -3.22
N ASP A 303 -20.98 -13.23 -2.56
CA ASP A 303 -19.66 -13.74 -2.21
C ASP A 303 -18.80 -13.96 -3.45
N LEU A 304 -19.39 -14.56 -4.49
CA LEU A 304 -18.71 -14.76 -5.77
C LEU A 304 -18.36 -13.42 -6.44
N VAL A 305 -19.30 -12.46 -6.47
CA VAL A 305 -19.07 -11.13 -7.03
C VAL A 305 -18.00 -10.37 -6.26
N ILE A 306 -18.00 -10.47 -4.92
CA ILE A 306 -16.98 -9.86 -4.06
C ILE A 306 -15.61 -10.49 -4.35
N ILE A 307 -15.49 -11.82 -4.37
CA ILE A 307 -14.23 -12.51 -4.67
C ILE A 307 -13.71 -12.16 -6.07
N ILE A 308 -14.59 -12.09 -7.07
CA ILE A 308 -14.23 -11.67 -8.44
C ILE A 308 -13.77 -10.22 -8.43
N SER A 309 -14.54 -9.30 -7.84
CA SER A 309 -14.20 -7.88 -7.78
C SER A 309 -12.90 -7.63 -7.03
N TYR A 310 -12.65 -8.39 -5.96
CA TYR A 310 -11.40 -8.39 -5.21
C TYR A 310 -10.25 -8.89 -6.06
N THR A 311 -10.41 -10.02 -6.77
CA THR A 311 -9.37 -10.57 -7.65
C THR A 311 -9.02 -9.58 -8.76
N ILE A 312 -10.02 -8.98 -9.40
CA ILE A 312 -9.84 -7.92 -10.39
C ILE A 312 -9.13 -6.73 -9.75
N GLY A 313 -9.56 -6.33 -8.55
CA GLY A 313 -8.94 -5.26 -7.77
C GLY A 313 -7.45 -5.50 -7.54
N ILE A 314 -7.05 -6.68 -7.06
CA ILE A 314 -5.63 -7.03 -6.91
C ILE A 314 -4.91 -6.95 -8.24
N VAL A 315 -5.42 -7.61 -9.28
CA VAL A 315 -4.72 -7.64 -10.57
C VAL A 315 -4.53 -6.22 -11.12
N VAL A 316 -5.56 -5.39 -11.05
CA VAL A 316 -5.50 -4.00 -11.53
C VAL A 316 -4.63 -3.11 -10.65
N LEU A 317 -4.67 -3.27 -9.32
CA LEU A 317 -3.94 -2.39 -8.40
C LEU A 317 -2.49 -2.81 -8.19
N LEU A 318 -2.19 -4.10 -8.35
CA LEU A 318 -0.90 -4.70 -8.05
C LEU A 318 -0.14 -4.99 -9.35
N VAL A 319 -0.72 -5.78 -10.26
CA VAL A 319 0.01 -6.26 -11.45
C VAL A 319 0.22 -5.13 -12.46
N TYR A 320 -0.79 -4.30 -12.71
CA TYR A 320 -0.70 -3.23 -13.70
C TYR A 320 0.43 -2.21 -13.43
N PRO A 321 0.57 -1.60 -12.23
CA PRO A 321 1.70 -0.71 -11.99
C PRO A 321 3.06 -1.43 -11.96
N MET A 322 3.08 -2.70 -11.53
CA MET A 322 4.30 -3.50 -11.54
C MET A 322 4.74 -3.88 -12.95
N GLN A 323 3.82 -4.04 -13.91
CA GLN A 323 4.15 -4.28 -15.30
C GLN A 323 4.93 -3.11 -15.90
N GLU A 324 4.53 -1.88 -15.58
CA GLU A 324 5.25 -0.69 -16.02
C GLU A 324 6.68 -0.65 -15.45
N TYR A 325 6.82 -0.96 -14.16
CA TYR A 325 8.14 -1.13 -13.54
C TYR A 325 8.98 -2.18 -14.26
N HIS A 326 8.38 -3.35 -14.53
CA HIS A 326 9.06 -4.45 -15.19
C HIS A 326 9.57 -4.02 -16.56
N ASN A 327 8.73 -3.37 -17.36
CA ASN A 327 9.09 -2.87 -18.68
C ASN A 327 10.24 -1.84 -18.60
N ILE A 328 10.23 -0.95 -17.59
CA ILE A 328 11.31 0.04 -17.39
C ILE A 328 12.63 -0.65 -17.07
N VAL A 329 12.66 -1.56 -16.09
CA VAL A 329 13.89 -2.24 -15.67
C VAL A 329 14.40 -3.16 -16.77
N GLU A 330 13.52 -3.94 -17.40
CA GLU A 330 13.86 -4.82 -18.51
C GLU A 330 14.44 -4.04 -19.69
N GLY A 331 13.76 -2.96 -20.10
CA GLY A 331 14.23 -2.10 -21.19
C GLY A 331 15.63 -1.53 -20.92
N LYS A 332 15.88 -1.05 -19.70
CA LYS A 332 17.21 -0.54 -19.31
C LYS A 332 18.26 -1.62 -19.17
N ARG A 333 17.89 -2.81 -18.70
CA ARG A 333 18.77 -3.98 -18.66
C ARG A 333 19.20 -4.37 -20.07
N THR A 334 18.26 -4.51 -21.01
CA THR A 334 18.54 -4.82 -22.41
C THR A 334 19.39 -3.75 -23.07
N GLU A 335 19.10 -2.47 -22.83
CA GLU A 335 19.88 -1.34 -23.35
C GLU A 335 21.34 -1.38 -22.86
N LEU A 336 21.55 -1.58 -21.55
CA LEU A 336 22.89 -1.69 -20.98
C LEU A 336 23.67 -2.89 -21.53
N LEU A 337 23.03 -4.06 -21.62
CA LEU A 337 23.65 -5.25 -22.19
C LEU A 337 24.01 -5.06 -23.66
N LYS A 338 23.13 -4.41 -24.45
CA LYS A 338 23.41 -4.07 -25.85
C LYS A 338 24.59 -3.11 -25.97
N ASN A 339 24.63 -2.06 -25.15
CA ASN A 339 25.73 -1.08 -25.14
C ASN A 339 27.06 -1.72 -24.74
N ILE A 340 27.05 -2.65 -23.77
CA ILE A 340 28.23 -3.41 -23.37
C ILE A 340 28.67 -4.34 -24.49
N LYS A 341 27.74 -5.09 -25.11
CA LYS A 341 28.03 -5.97 -26.24
C LYS A 341 28.73 -5.21 -27.37
N ILE A 342 28.20 -4.07 -27.81
CA ILE A 342 28.81 -3.21 -28.84
C ILE A 342 30.24 -2.78 -28.45
N ARG A 343 30.50 -2.52 -27.16
CA ARG A 343 31.83 -2.14 -26.65
C ARG A 343 32.80 -3.32 -26.57
N ILE A 344 32.30 -4.55 -26.35
CA ILE A 344 33.11 -5.78 -26.28
C ILE A 344 33.40 -6.35 -27.66
N ASP A 345 32.43 -6.33 -28.58
CA ASP A 345 32.52 -7.02 -29.87
C ASP A 345 33.77 -6.56 -30.64
N ARG A 346 34.09 -5.27 -30.63
CA ARG A 346 35.30 -4.73 -31.27
C ARG A 346 36.62 -5.26 -30.66
N PRO A 347 36.88 -5.16 -29.34
CA PRO A 347 38.01 -5.81 -28.69
C PRO A 347 38.07 -7.33 -28.93
N TRP A 348 36.92 -8.00 -28.90
CA TRP A 348 36.82 -9.46 -29.07
C TRP A 348 37.21 -9.89 -30.48
N GLU A 349 36.65 -9.28 -31.53
CA GLU A 349 37.02 -9.55 -32.92
C GLU A 349 38.51 -9.30 -33.18
N ARG A 350 39.09 -8.26 -32.56
CA ARG A 350 40.54 -7.99 -32.68
C ARG A 350 41.37 -9.08 -31.99
N LEU A 351 40.89 -9.58 -30.86
CA LEU A 351 41.56 -10.63 -30.10
C LEU A 351 41.49 -11.96 -30.88
N GLU A 352 40.32 -12.30 -31.39
CA GLU A 352 40.06 -13.47 -32.22
C GLU A 352 40.94 -13.47 -33.48
N LYS A 353 40.99 -12.35 -34.21
CA LYS A 353 41.87 -12.20 -35.39
C LYS A 353 43.36 -12.39 -35.03
N ARG A 354 43.80 -11.90 -33.86
CA ARG A 354 45.19 -12.09 -33.40
C ARG A 354 45.49 -13.55 -33.07
N LEU A 355 44.57 -14.24 -32.38
CA LEU A 355 44.71 -15.66 -32.04
C LEU A 355 44.74 -16.54 -33.30
N LEU A 356 43.81 -16.31 -34.24
CA LEU A 356 43.74 -17.05 -35.50
C LEU A 356 44.97 -16.82 -36.40
N SER A 357 45.59 -15.64 -36.32
CA SER A 357 46.79 -15.33 -37.12
C SER A 357 48.08 -16.03 -36.65
N GLY A 358 48.04 -16.80 -35.55
CA GLY A 358 49.21 -17.50 -35.00
C GLY A 358 50.32 -16.59 -34.44
N LYS A 359 50.17 -15.25 -34.52
CA LYS A 359 51.19 -14.26 -34.15
C LYS A 359 51.25 -13.92 -32.64
N GLY A 360 50.55 -14.64 -31.78
CA GLY A 360 50.62 -14.39 -30.34
C GLY A 360 49.85 -15.43 -29.55
N MET A 361 50.56 -16.41 -28.99
CA MET A 361 49.98 -17.45 -28.14
C MET A 361 49.57 -16.94 -26.75
N HIS A 362 50.02 -15.75 -26.36
CA HIS A 362 49.73 -15.16 -25.06
C HIS A 362 48.74 -13.99 -25.18
N LEU A 363 47.56 -14.16 -24.57
CA LEU A 363 46.64 -13.06 -24.31
C LEU A 363 47.37 -12.02 -23.46
N PRO A 364 47.43 -10.74 -23.86
CA PRO A 364 47.95 -9.71 -22.97
C PRO A 364 47.17 -9.75 -21.66
N LYS A 365 47.85 -9.89 -20.52
CA LYS A 365 47.24 -9.98 -19.17
C LYS A 365 46.18 -8.90 -18.94
N LYS A 366 46.44 -7.68 -19.43
CA LYS A 366 45.52 -6.54 -19.37
C LYS A 366 44.19 -6.77 -20.11
N SER A 367 44.21 -7.42 -21.27
CA SER A 367 42.99 -7.73 -22.03
C SER A 367 42.17 -8.83 -21.32
N ALA A 368 42.83 -9.83 -20.75
CA ALA A 368 42.16 -10.86 -19.96
C ALA A 368 41.47 -10.26 -18.73
N GLU A 369 42.16 -9.35 -18.03
CA GLU A 369 41.61 -8.64 -16.87
C GLU A 369 40.42 -7.75 -17.24
N GLN A 370 40.51 -7.01 -18.35
CA GLN A 370 39.39 -6.21 -18.87
C GLN A 370 38.18 -7.09 -19.24
N LEU A 371 38.39 -8.23 -19.89
CA LEU A 371 37.31 -9.16 -20.19
C LEU A 371 36.70 -9.75 -18.92
N GLY A 372 37.52 -10.05 -17.90
CA GLY A 372 37.04 -10.48 -16.59
C GLY A 372 36.15 -9.44 -15.92
N GLN A 373 36.59 -8.18 -15.87
CA GLN A 373 35.79 -7.07 -15.31
C GLN A 373 34.48 -6.88 -16.07
N ILE A 374 34.50 -6.96 -17.40
CA ILE A 374 33.29 -6.80 -18.19
C ILE A 374 32.34 -8.00 -18.00
N SER A 375 32.86 -9.22 -17.93
CA SER A 375 32.06 -10.42 -17.62
C SER A 375 31.37 -10.28 -16.26
N GLU A 376 32.09 -9.77 -15.25
CA GLU A 376 31.50 -9.49 -13.93
C GLU A 376 30.37 -8.45 -14.02
N ILE A 377 30.56 -7.38 -14.79
CA ILE A 377 29.53 -6.36 -15.02
C ILE A 377 28.30 -6.95 -15.70
N VAL A 378 28.50 -7.74 -16.76
CA VAL A 378 27.43 -8.40 -17.49
C VAL A 378 26.66 -9.34 -16.58
N SER A 379 27.35 -10.14 -15.77
CA SER A 379 26.74 -11.03 -14.79
C SER A 379 25.91 -10.24 -13.77
N LYS A 380 26.44 -9.15 -13.21
CA LYS A 380 25.68 -8.28 -12.29
C LYS A 380 24.43 -7.70 -12.93
N ILE A 381 24.52 -7.21 -14.17
CA ILE A 381 23.37 -6.65 -14.91
C ILE A 381 22.31 -7.73 -15.19
N GLN A 382 22.74 -8.93 -15.62
CA GLN A 382 21.84 -10.04 -15.89
C GLN A 382 21.10 -10.52 -14.64
N ASN A 383 21.77 -10.49 -13.50
CA ASN A 383 21.23 -10.91 -12.22
C ASN A 383 20.31 -9.87 -11.56
N VAL A 384 20.21 -8.64 -12.08
CA VAL A 384 19.19 -7.68 -11.62
C VAL A 384 17.81 -8.25 -11.95
N PRO A 385 16.95 -8.47 -10.94
CA PRO A 385 15.60 -8.96 -11.19
C PRO A 385 14.77 -7.86 -11.84
N SER A 386 14.12 -8.18 -12.96
CA SER A 386 13.22 -7.26 -13.66
C SER A 386 11.91 -7.02 -12.90
N TRP A 387 11.56 -7.93 -11.99
CA TRP A 387 10.45 -7.74 -11.05
C TRP A 387 10.99 -7.25 -9.70
N PRO A 388 10.29 -6.34 -9.01
CA PRO A 388 10.76 -5.79 -7.74
C PRO A 388 10.70 -6.77 -6.55
N PHE A 389 10.37 -8.04 -6.79
CA PHE A 389 10.08 -9.02 -5.75
C PHE A 389 11.10 -10.15 -5.73
N THR A 390 11.51 -10.48 -4.52
CA THR A 390 12.14 -11.75 -4.20
C THR A 390 11.19 -12.92 -4.48
N PRO A 391 11.69 -14.14 -4.72
CA PRO A 391 10.85 -15.32 -4.92
C PRO A 391 9.83 -15.55 -3.79
N SER A 392 10.22 -15.31 -2.54
CA SER A 392 9.35 -15.41 -1.37
C SER A 392 8.20 -14.39 -1.39
N GLU A 393 8.47 -13.17 -1.84
CA GLU A 393 7.43 -12.13 -1.96
C GLU A 393 6.46 -12.46 -3.10
N LYS A 394 6.94 -13.03 -4.22
CA LYS A 394 6.08 -13.52 -5.31
C LYS A 394 5.14 -14.62 -4.83
N ILE A 395 5.64 -15.58 -4.05
CA ILE A 395 4.83 -16.65 -3.45
C ILE A 395 3.81 -16.03 -2.48
N SER A 396 4.21 -15.06 -1.66
CA SER A 396 3.29 -14.39 -0.72
C SER A 396 2.16 -13.66 -1.44
N ILE A 397 2.47 -12.93 -2.51
CA ILE A 397 1.47 -12.27 -3.36
C ILE A 397 0.55 -13.32 -4.00
N PHE A 398 1.11 -14.37 -4.61
CA PHE A 398 0.33 -15.44 -5.24
C PHE A 398 -0.62 -16.12 -4.27
N LEU A 399 -0.14 -16.47 -3.07
CA LEU A 399 -0.96 -17.04 -2.01
C LEU A 399 -2.07 -16.08 -1.56
N SER A 400 -1.80 -14.77 -1.47
CA SER A 400 -2.82 -13.78 -1.12
C SER A 400 -3.96 -13.68 -2.14
N VAL A 401 -3.71 -14.06 -3.40
CA VAL A 401 -4.76 -14.12 -4.44
C VAL A 401 -5.52 -15.45 -4.37
N ILE A 402 -4.86 -16.56 -4.06
CA ILE A 402 -5.43 -17.93 -4.17
C ILE A 402 -6.15 -18.39 -2.90
N VAL A 403 -5.65 -18.06 -1.72
CA VAL A 403 -6.27 -18.43 -0.43
C VAL A 403 -7.78 -18.16 -0.37
N PRO A 404 -8.32 -17.03 -0.88
CA PRO A 404 -9.76 -16.73 -0.84
C PRO A 404 -10.56 -17.69 -1.70
N TRP A 405 -10.04 -18.01 -2.89
CA TRP A 405 -10.67 -18.97 -3.81
C TRP A 405 -10.67 -20.37 -3.21
N ILE A 406 -9.57 -20.79 -2.59
CA ILE A 406 -9.51 -22.08 -1.90
C ILE A 406 -10.51 -22.09 -0.74
N ALA A 407 -10.56 -21.04 0.08
CA ALA A 407 -11.50 -20.94 1.19
C ALA A 407 -12.96 -21.03 0.72
N GLU A 408 -13.30 -20.33 -0.36
CA GLU A 408 -14.63 -20.37 -0.99
C GLU A 408 -14.97 -21.77 -1.53
N ILE A 409 -14.06 -22.39 -2.29
CA ILE A 409 -14.26 -23.72 -2.87
C ILE A 409 -14.42 -24.77 -1.77
N VAL A 410 -13.55 -24.76 -0.76
CA VAL A 410 -13.63 -25.67 0.39
C VAL A 410 -14.94 -25.44 1.13
N GLY A 411 -15.33 -24.18 1.36
CA GLY A 411 -16.61 -23.85 2.00
C GLY A 411 -17.82 -24.40 1.22
N ARG A 412 -17.81 -24.30 -0.12
CA ARG A 412 -18.86 -24.87 -0.99
C ARG A 412 -18.87 -26.40 -0.99
N LEU A 413 -17.70 -27.04 -1.00
CA LEU A 413 -17.62 -28.50 -0.93
C LEU A 413 -18.21 -29.01 0.38
N VAL A 414 -17.83 -28.40 1.51
CA VAL A 414 -18.36 -28.73 2.83
C VAL A 414 -19.87 -28.46 2.94
N GLN A 415 -20.44 -27.53 2.18
CA GLN A 415 -21.91 -27.31 2.12
C GLN A 415 -22.67 -28.44 1.43
N ASN A 416 -22.05 -29.14 0.50
CA ASN A 416 -22.70 -30.19 -0.27
C ASN A 416 -22.54 -31.59 0.37
N PHE A 417 -21.81 -31.69 1.49
CA PHE A 417 -21.75 -32.92 2.28
C PHE A 417 -22.91 -32.93 3.29
N PRO A 418 -23.84 -33.89 3.18
CA PRO A 418 -25.03 -33.98 4.04
C PRO A 418 -24.71 -34.37 5.48
#